data_AF-B7P5Q2-F1
#
_entry.id   AF-B7P5Q2-F1
#
_cell.length_a   1.000
_cell.length_b   1.000
_cell.length_c   1.000
_cell.angle_alpha   90.00
_cell.angle_beta   90.00
_cell.angle_gamma   90.00
#
_symmetry.space_group_name_H-M   'P 1'
#
loop_
_entity.id
_entity.type
_entity.pdbx_description
1 polymer ?
#
loop_
_entity_poly.entity_id
_entity_poly.type
_entity_poly.pdbx_seq_one_letter_code
_entity_poly.pdbx_strand_id
1 'polypeptide(L)'
;MFAQAPQPYKFGYHTNDGHGNVQSRHEQADAHNNRVGSYSFTDAYGRSRRVDYVADGHGFRASVKTNEPGTAASHPAGAVYQTPVVAKAVVAAPAYHAPAVVAAPAVAKVAVAGFGGYGGGYDVGLIDEEVARQQLSTATGLVRPVTHD
;
A
#
# COMPACT_ATOMS: atom_id res chain seq x y z
N MET A 1 -30.04 47.78 17.26
CA MET A 1 -30.07 46.40 17.79
C MET A 1 -28.92 46.26 18.77
N PHE A 2 -29.16 45.81 20.00
CA PHE A 2 -28.07 45.52 20.95
C PHE A 2 -27.72 44.04 20.84
N ALA A 3 -26.45 43.72 20.63
CA ALA A 3 -25.96 42.36 20.69
C ALA A 3 -25.94 41.90 22.16
N GLN A 4 -26.54 40.73 22.44
CA GLN A 4 -26.52 40.14 23.77
C GLN A 4 -25.08 39.77 24.15
N ALA A 5 -24.64 40.15 25.35
CA ALA A 5 -23.31 39.78 25.85
C ALA A 5 -23.19 38.25 25.99
N PRO A 6 -22.04 37.65 25.63
CA PRO A 6 -21.81 36.21 25.79
C PRO A 6 -22.06 35.77 27.24
N GLN A 7 -22.82 34.70 27.41
CA GLN A 7 -23.09 34.12 28.73
C GLN A 7 -22.15 32.92 28.94
N PRO A 8 -21.33 32.91 29.99
CA PRO A 8 -20.50 31.75 30.33
C PRO A 8 -21.35 30.51 30.55
N TYR A 9 -20.85 29.35 30.14
CA TYR A 9 -21.49 28.06 30.42
C TYR A 9 -20.47 26.96 30.61
N LYS A 10 -20.95 25.85 31.17
CA LYS A 10 -20.24 24.58 31.20
C LYS A 10 -21.24 23.45 31.07
N PHE A 11 -20.96 22.49 30.21
CA PHE A 11 -21.75 21.27 30.11
C PHE A 11 -20.85 20.07 29.81
N GLY A 12 -21.39 18.88 29.98
CA GLY A 12 -20.77 17.66 29.54
C GLY A 12 -21.68 16.46 29.73
N TYR A 13 -21.33 15.36 29.07
CA TYR A 13 -21.97 14.07 29.23
C TYR A 13 -20.98 12.94 29.03
N HIS A 14 -21.36 11.77 29.51
CA HIS A 14 -20.70 10.50 29.27
C HIS A 14 -21.77 9.43 29.08
N THR A 15 -21.59 8.56 28.10
CA THR A 15 -22.52 7.47 27.80
C THR A 15 -21.73 6.21 27.51
N ASN A 16 -22.21 5.10 28.05
CA ASN A 16 -21.77 3.76 27.73
C ASN A 16 -23.03 2.93 27.51
N ASP A 17 -23.16 2.33 26.33
CA ASP A 17 -24.36 1.57 25.96
C ASP A 17 -24.30 0.09 26.37
N GLY A 18 -23.21 -0.35 27.01
CA GLY A 18 -22.98 -1.75 27.40
C GLY A 18 -22.56 -2.67 26.26
N HIS A 19 -22.54 -2.19 25.01
CA HIS A 19 -22.24 -2.96 23.80
C HIS A 19 -20.90 -2.55 23.17
N GLY A 20 -20.04 -1.89 23.95
CA GLY A 20 -18.73 -1.41 23.53
C GLY A 20 -18.73 0.00 22.95
N ASN A 21 -19.89 0.66 22.80
CA ASN A 21 -19.92 2.06 22.40
C ASN A 21 -19.84 2.98 23.63
N VAL A 22 -18.82 3.83 23.65
CA VAL A 22 -18.60 4.82 24.69
C VAL A 22 -18.47 6.19 24.04
N GLN A 23 -19.17 7.19 24.57
CA GLN A 23 -19.11 8.57 24.09
C GLN A 23 -18.94 9.53 25.26
N SER A 24 -18.22 10.62 25.06
CA SER A 24 -18.16 11.70 26.04
C SER A 24 -17.98 13.06 25.38
N ARG A 25 -18.46 14.11 26.04
CA ARG A 25 -18.18 15.50 25.66
C ARG A 25 -18.11 16.34 26.92
N HIS A 26 -17.24 17.33 26.92
CA HIS A 26 -17.32 18.46 27.83
C HIS A 26 -16.92 19.73 27.11
N GLU A 27 -17.54 20.85 27.48
CA GLU A 27 -17.23 22.16 26.93
C GLU A 27 -17.52 23.22 27.98
N GLN A 28 -16.71 24.27 27.96
CA GLN A 28 -16.95 25.48 28.73
C GLN A 28 -16.72 26.71 27.86
N ALA A 29 -17.54 27.74 28.07
CA ALA A 29 -17.36 29.05 27.48
C ALA A 29 -17.17 30.11 28.58
N ASP A 30 -16.28 31.07 28.33
CA ASP A 30 -16.07 32.22 29.20
C ASP A 30 -16.91 33.44 28.78
N ALA A 31 -16.78 34.53 29.53
CA ALA A 31 -17.50 35.79 29.27
C ALA A 31 -17.02 36.50 27.99
N HIS A 32 -15.87 36.10 27.44
CA HIS A 32 -15.30 36.64 26.20
C HIS A 32 -15.65 35.78 24.98
N ASN A 33 -16.57 34.82 25.12
CA ASN A 33 -16.97 33.87 24.08
C ASN A 33 -15.83 32.92 23.64
N ASN A 34 -14.78 32.77 24.46
CA ASN A 34 -13.79 31.72 24.24
C ASN A 34 -14.38 30.38 24.67
N ARG A 35 -14.13 29.32 23.91
CA ARG A 35 -14.59 27.96 24.20
C ARG A 35 -13.42 27.00 24.28
N VAL A 36 -13.42 26.14 25.29
CA VAL A 36 -12.51 24.99 25.36
C VAL A 36 -13.31 23.74 25.67
N GLY A 37 -12.93 22.62 25.08
CA GLY A 37 -13.63 21.38 25.32
C GLY A 37 -12.96 20.18 24.69
N SER A 38 -13.58 19.03 24.91
CA SER A 38 -13.27 17.83 24.17
C SER A 38 -14.50 16.99 23.92
N TYR A 39 -14.43 16.18 22.86
CA TYR A 39 -15.34 15.06 22.69
C TYR A 39 -14.56 13.78 22.37
N SER A 40 -15.14 12.64 22.69
CA SER A 40 -14.61 11.34 22.32
C SER A 40 -15.70 10.36 21.98
N PHE A 41 -15.37 9.41 21.12
CA PHE A 41 -16.13 8.18 20.98
C PHE A 41 -15.18 6.99 20.85
N THR A 42 -15.66 5.83 21.29
CA THR A 42 -15.12 4.51 20.98
C THR A 42 -16.29 3.65 20.52
N ASP A 43 -16.16 2.94 19.41
CA ASP A 43 -17.16 1.99 18.93
C ASP A 43 -16.89 0.56 19.42
N ALA A 44 -17.86 -0.34 19.20
CA ALA A 44 -17.76 -1.75 19.55
C ALA A 44 -16.58 -2.50 18.90
N TYR A 45 -15.97 -1.95 17.83
CA TYR A 45 -14.80 -2.50 17.16
C TYR A 45 -13.48 -1.91 17.68
N GLY A 46 -13.53 -1.11 18.74
CA GLY A 46 -12.36 -0.45 19.32
C GLY A 46 -11.83 0.72 18.49
N ARG A 47 -12.58 1.20 17.48
CA ARG A 47 -12.23 2.43 16.77
C ARG A 47 -12.59 3.60 17.66
N SER A 48 -11.68 4.54 17.78
CA SER A 48 -11.80 5.66 18.70
C SER A 48 -11.31 6.94 18.09
N ARG A 49 -11.93 8.03 18.51
CA ARG A 49 -11.49 9.38 18.28
C ARG A 49 -11.60 10.18 19.56
N ARG A 50 -10.60 11.00 19.84
CA ARG A 50 -10.68 12.08 20.81
C ARG A 50 -10.28 13.38 20.12
N VAL A 51 -11.08 14.42 20.32
CA VAL A 51 -10.79 15.77 19.84
C VAL A 51 -10.75 16.70 21.03
N ASP A 52 -9.60 17.32 21.26
CA ASP A 52 -9.43 18.41 22.22
C ASP A 52 -9.36 19.72 21.41
N TYR A 53 -10.14 20.74 21.78
CA TYR A 53 -10.28 21.96 20.98
C TYR A 53 -10.33 23.25 21.80
N VAL A 54 -9.91 24.34 21.12
CA VAL A 54 -9.98 25.73 21.61
C VAL A 54 -10.57 26.59 20.49
N ALA A 55 -11.53 27.45 20.84
CA ALA A 55 -12.02 28.54 20.00
C ALA A 55 -11.82 29.85 20.76
N ASP A 56 -10.97 30.72 20.23
CA ASP A 56 -10.64 32.02 20.83
C ASP A 56 -10.28 33.04 19.74
N GLY A 57 -9.66 34.16 20.13
CA GLY A 57 -9.19 35.20 19.21
C GLY A 57 -8.18 34.73 18.14
N HIS A 58 -7.58 33.56 18.29
CA HIS A 58 -6.68 32.96 17.30
C HIS A 58 -7.41 31.98 16.35
N GLY A 59 -8.74 31.94 16.38
CA GLY A 59 -9.58 31.05 15.58
C GLY A 59 -9.93 29.75 16.29
N PHE A 60 -10.40 28.76 15.52
CA PHE A 60 -10.67 27.41 16.01
C PHE A 60 -9.46 26.50 15.75
N ARG A 61 -9.02 25.77 16.77
CA ARG A 61 -7.91 24.82 16.69
C ARG A 61 -8.27 23.53 17.40
N ALA A 62 -7.87 22.40 16.83
CA ALA A 62 -8.20 21.07 17.35
C ALA A 62 -7.01 20.11 17.29
N SER A 63 -6.89 19.25 18.28
CA SER A 63 -6.02 18.07 18.27
C SER A 63 -6.89 16.83 18.19
N VAL A 64 -6.72 16.02 17.15
CA VAL A 64 -7.51 14.82 16.86
C VAL A 64 -6.63 13.59 17.01
N LYS A 65 -6.87 12.80 18.05
CA LYS A 65 -6.24 11.47 18.22
C LYS A 65 -7.21 10.40 17.75
N THR A 66 -6.82 9.60 16.76
CA THR A 66 -7.70 8.56 16.20
C THR A 66 -6.94 7.33 15.71
N ASN A 67 -7.57 6.16 15.78
CA ASN A 67 -7.11 4.92 15.15
C ASN A 67 -8.01 4.47 13.98
N GLU A 68 -8.86 5.36 13.46
CA GLU A 68 -9.81 5.04 12.39
C GLU A 68 -9.08 4.74 11.06
N PRO A 69 -9.41 3.61 10.39
CA PRO A 69 -8.83 3.26 9.10
C PRO A 69 -9.02 4.36 8.06
N GLY A 70 -7.99 4.60 7.24
CA GLY A 70 -8.02 5.61 6.18
C GLY A 70 -7.77 7.05 6.66
N THR A 71 -7.53 7.28 7.95
CA THR A 71 -7.09 8.59 8.44
C THR A 71 -5.57 8.61 8.52
N ALA A 72 -4.94 9.55 7.82
CA ALA A 72 -3.50 9.78 7.90
C ALA A 72 -3.18 10.97 8.83
N ALA A 73 -2.02 10.93 9.48
CA ALA A 73 -1.50 12.06 10.21
C ALA A 73 -1.35 13.26 9.27
N SER A 74 -1.92 14.40 9.66
CA SER A 74 -2.00 15.60 8.82
C SER A 74 -2.32 16.85 9.65
N HIS A 75 -2.15 18.04 9.05
CA HIS A 75 -2.37 19.33 9.72
C HIS A 75 -3.30 20.28 8.92
N PRO A 76 -4.51 19.84 8.53
CA PRO A 76 -5.41 20.68 7.73
C PRO A 76 -6.08 21.77 8.58
N ALA A 77 -6.10 23.01 8.08
CA ALA A 77 -7.00 24.08 8.53
C ALA A 77 -7.12 24.25 10.07
N GLY A 78 -6.01 24.23 10.81
CA GLY A 78 -6.00 24.41 12.28
C GLY A 78 -6.30 23.15 13.09
N ALA A 79 -6.49 21.99 12.45
CA ALA A 79 -6.59 20.69 13.08
C ALA A 79 -5.28 19.90 12.95
N VAL A 80 -4.88 19.22 14.03
CA VAL A 80 -3.74 18.30 14.04
C VAL A 80 -4.27 16.88 14.19
N TYR A 81 -4.12 16.05 13.16
CA TYR A 81 -4.49 14.63 13.21
C TYR A 81 -3.29 13.80 13.64
N GLN A 82 -3.42 13.12 14.78
CA GLN A 82 -2.49 12.11 15.27
C GLN A 82 -3.10 10.73 15.10
N THR A 83 -2.46 9.92 14.27
CA THR A 83 -2.82 8.53 14.01
C THR A 83 -1.66 7.62 14.38
N PRO A 84 -1.87 6.41 14.91
CA PRO A 84 -0.79 5.46 15.09
C PRO A 84 -0.14 5.17 13.73
N VAL A 85 1.20 5.07 13.71
CA VAL A 85 1.93 4.67 12.51
C VAL A 85 1.64 3.19 12.28
N VAL A 86 0.68 2.89 11.42
CA VAL A 86 0.50 1.53 10.93
C VAL A 86 1.61 1.29 9.92
N ALA A 87 2.70 0.64 10.35
CA ALA A 87 3.67 0.11 9.40
C ALA A 87 2.90 -0.76 8.41
N LYS A 88 2.94 -0.43 7.12
CA LYS A 88 2.45 -1.34 6.08
C LYS A 88 3.18 -2.65 6.28
N ALA A 89 2.48 -3.69 6.71
CA ALA A 89 3.03 -5.04 6.67
C ALA A 89 3.33 -5.33 5.20
N VAL A 90 4.61 -5.37 4.84
CA VAL A 90 5.04 -5.82 3.53
C VAL A 90 4.74 -7.32 3.53
N VAL A 91 3.64 -7.71 2.92
CA VAL A 91 3.35 -9.12 2.67
C VAL A 91 4.41 -9.55 1.67
N ALA A 92 5.37 -10.38 2.10
CA ALA A 92 6.37 -10.93 1.20
C ALA A 92 5.65 -11.65 0.06
N ALA A 93 5.96 -11.26 -1.19
CA ALA A 93 5.46 -11.97 -2.35
C ALA A 93 5.84 -13.45 -2.24
N PRO A 94 4.96 -14.41 -2.59
CA PRO A 94 5.30 -15.82 -2.55
C PRO A 94 6.52 -16.06 -3.43
N ALA A 95 7.54 -16.71 -2.88
CA ALA A 95 8.71 -17.11 -3.64
C ALA A 95 8.26 -18.10 -4.74
N TYR A 96 8.41 -17.71 -6.00
CA TYR A 96 8.25 -18.64 -7.11
C TYR A 96 9.41 -19.63 -7.08
N HIS A 97 9.12 -20.90 -6.78
CA HIS A 97 10.06 -21.97 -7.05
C HIS A 97 10.03 -22.27 -8.55
N ALA A 98 11.14 -21.98 -9.25
CA ALA A 98 11.32 -22.43 -10.63
C ALA A 98 11.33 -23.97 -10.66
N PRO A 99 10.68 -24.61 -11.65
CA PRO A 99 10.70 -26.06 -11.76
C PRO A 99 12.14 -26.54 -11.99
N ALA A 100 12.54 -27.58 -11.26
CA ALA A 100 13.85 -28.21 -11.41
C ALA A 100 14.00 -28.76 -12.83
N VAL A 101 15.04 -28.32 -13.54
CA VAL A 101 15.38 -28.84 -14.87
C VAL A 101 16.03 -30.20 -14.69
N VAL A 102 15.38 -31.26 -15.16
CA VAL A 102 15.98 -32.60 -15.21
C VAL A 102 17.01 -32.61 -16.33
N ALA A 103 18.28 -32.86 -15.99
CA ALA A 103 19.35 -32.93 -16.96
C ALA A 103 19.14 -34.10 -17.94
N ALA A 104 19.24 -33.83 -19.24
CA ALA A 104 19.20 -34.85 -20.29
C ALA A 104 20.43 -35.78 -20.21
N PRO A 105 20.31 -37.06 -20.58
CA PRO A 105 21.42 -38.00 -20.48
C PRO A 105 22.53 -37.66 -21.49
N ALA A 106 23.78 -37.73 -21.05
CA ALA A 106 24.94 -37.53 -21.91
C ALA A 106 25.13 -38.74 -22.85
N VAL A 107 25.22 -38.47 -24.16
CA VAL A 107 25.55 -39.50 -25.15
C VAL A 107 27.07 -39.70 -25.17
N ALA A 108 27.52 -40.91 -24.84
CA ALA A 108 28.94 -41.29 -24.92
C ALA A 108 29.37 -41.38 -26.39
N LYS A 109 30.42 -40.64 -26.77
CA LYS A 109 31.08 -40.78 -28.07
C LYS A 109 31.97 -42.02 -28.05
N VAL A 110 31.75 -42.94 -28.98
CA VAL A 110 32.66 -44.07 -29.25
C VAL A 110 33.92 -43.52 -29.93
N ALA A 111 35.09 -43.76 -29.34
CA ALA A 111 36.36 -43.44 -29.95
C ALA A 111 36.79 -44.58 -30.90
N VAL A 112 37.01 -44.25 -32.17
CA VAL A 112 37.73 -45.12 -33.11
C VAL A 112 39.21 -44.69 -33.12
N ALA A 113 40.11 -45.64 -32.92
CA ALA A 113 41.55 -45.42 -32.91
C ALA A 113 42.10 -45.32 -34.33
N GLY A 114 42.84 -44.25 -34.63
CA GLY A 114 43.53 -44.03 -35.91
C GLY A 114 44.86 -43.31 -35.69
N PHE A 115 45.92 -43.87 -36.28
CA PHE A 115 47.33 -43.53 -36.10
C PHE A 115 47.77 -42.24 -36.85
N GLY A 116 48.65 -41.46 -36.21
CA GLY A 116 49.89 -40.90 -36.79
C GLY A 116 49.85 -39.68 -37.74
N GLY A 117 50.52 -38.59 -37.32
CA GLY A 117 51.53 -37.92 -38.17
C GLY A 117 51.35 -36.44 -38.60
N TYR A 118 52.24 -35.59 -38.05
CA TYR A 118 53.03 -34.47 -38.63
C TYR A 118 52.38 -33.22 -39.32
N GLY A 119 52.85 -32.03 -38.88
CA GLY A 119 52.80 -30.72 -39.58
C GLY A 119 51.52 -29.91 -39.32
N GLY A 120 51.49 -28.61 -39.01
CA GLY A 120 52.41 -27.50 -39.23
C GLY A 120 51.69 -26.42 -40.08
N GLY A 121 51.27 -25.30 -39.48
CA GLY A 121 51.13 -24.00 -40.17
C GLY A 121 49.75 -23.49 -40.62
N TYR A 122 49.35 -22.37 -39.99
CA TYR A 122 48.76 -21.10 -40.51
C TYR A 122 47.44 -21.00 -41.33
N ASP A 123 46.65 -20.00 -40.90
CA ASP A 123 45.79 -19.02 -41.61
C ASP A 123 44.32 -19.27 -42.04
N VAL A 124 43.46 -18.42 -41.45
CA VAL A 124 42.40 -17.53 -42.02
C VAL A 124 41.27 -18.11 -42.89
N GLY A 125 40.01 -17.85 -42.48
CA GLY A 125 38.85 -17.96 -43.38
C GLY A 125 37.53 -17.51 -42.76
N LEU A 126 37.19 -16.23 -42.97
CA LEU A 126 35.88 -15.62 -42.78
C LEU A 126 34.80 -16.40 -43.56
N ILE A 127 33.65 -16.71 -42.94
CA ILE A 127 32.40 -17.00 -43.67
C ILE A 127 31.20 -16.35 -42.95
N ASP A 128 30.87 -15.17 -43.46
CA ASP A 128 29.56 -14.70 -43.92
C ASP A 128 28.36 -14.54 -42.97
N GLU A 129 28.01 -13.26 -42.84
CA GLU A 129 26.95 -12.58 -42.09
C GLU A 129 25.53 -12.83 -42.64
N GLU A 130 25.20 -14.08 -43.01
CA GLU A 130 23.92 -14.40 -43.67
C GLU A 130 23.22 -15.66 -43.11
N VAL A 131 23.23 -15.83 -41.79
CA VAL A 131 22.33 -16.77 -41.09
C VAL A 131 21.44 -16.06 -40.04
N ALA A 132 21.69 -14.77 -39.77
CA ALA A 132 21.06 -14.02 -38.68
C ALA A 132 19.68 -13.41 -38.99
N ARG A 133 19.02 -13.73 -40.11
CA ARG A 133 17.81 -13.01 -40.56
C ARG A 133 16.56 -13.85 -40.86
N GLN A 134 16.36 -15.01 -40.24
CA GLN A 134 15.13 -15.77 -40.56
C GLN A 134 14.44 -16.53 -39.42
N GLN A 135 14.20 -15.88 -38.27
CA GLN A 135 13.14 -16.32 -37.33
C GLN A 135 12.53 -15.11 -36.58
N LEU A 136 11.80 -14.24 -37.29
CA LEU A 136 10.82 -13.31 -36.68
C LEU A 136 9.67 -12.99 -37.65
N SER A 137 8.61 -13.81 -37.63
CA SER A 137 7.28 -13.56 -38.26
C SER A 137 6.46 -14.86 -38.16
N THR A 138 5.19 -14.96 -37.78
CA THR A 138 4.07 -13.99 -37.69
C THR A 138 3.00 -14.61 -36.78
N ALA A 139 2.42 -13.81 -35.87
CA ALA A 139 1.17 -14.13 -35.19
C ALA A 139 -0.01 -13.62 -36.05
N THR A 140 -1.08 -14.42 -36.24
CA THR A 140 -2.51 -14.00 -36.25
C THR A 140 -3.41 -15.08 -36.87
N GLY A 141 -4.38 -15.57 -36.07
CA GLY A 141 -5.79 -15.59 -36.45
C GLY A 141 -6.41 -16.81 -37.17
N LEU A 142 -7.19 -17.57 -36.39
CA LEU A 142 -8.60 -17.96 -36.63
C LEU A 142 -8.97 -18.90 -37.81
N VAL A 143 -9.59 -20.05 -37.48
CA VAL A 143 -10.97 -20.49 -37.85
C VAL A 143 -11.04 -22.02 -37.78
N ARG A 144 -12.04 -22.54 -37.04
CA ARG A 144 -12.41 -23.96 -36.93
C ARG A 144 -13.25 -24.38 -38.16
N PRO A 145 -13.21 -25.65 -38.59
CA PRO A 145 -14.37 -26.28 -39.20
C PRO A 145 -14.91 -27.47 -38.39
N VAL A 146 -16.23 -27.55 -38.44
CA VAL A 146 -17.12 -28.62 -37.97
C VAL A 146 -17.05 -29.78 -38.95
N THR A 147 -17.06 -31.02 -38.46
CA THR A 147 -17.39 -32.20 -39.27
C THR A 147 -18.79 -32.69 -38.86
N HIS A 148 -19.68 -32.79 -39.85
CA HIS A 148 -20.91 -33.59 -39.75
C HIS A 148 -20.54 -35.04 -40.08
N ASP A 149 -20.88 -35.98 -39.21
CA ASP A 149 -21.85 -37.06 -39.45
C ASP A 149 -22.26 -37.68 -38.10
#